data_AF-A0A3D1VLD4-F1
#
_entry.id   AF-A0A3D1VLD4-F1
#
_cell.length_a   1.000
_cell.length_b   1.000
_cell.length_c   1.000
_cell.angle_alpha   90.00
_cell.angle_beta   90.00
_cell.angle_gamma   90.00
#
_symmetry.space_group_name_H-M   'P 1'
#
loop_
_entity.id
_entity.type
_entity.pdbx_description
1 polymer ?
#
loop_
_entity_poly.entity_id
_entity_poly.type
_entity_poly.pdbx_seq_one_letter_code
_entity_poly.pdbx_strand_id
1 'polypeptide(L)'
;IMPCIAKKRESVLPVMKDAGVGQDVDLVLTTRELVRMIKAFQIDVPSLPEEHFDSPLGEATGAGVIFGATGGVMEAALRSAHYLLTGKNPDPDAFAFARGSNGWRSFTADIAGVQVRGAVASGLGNARKLIEAILAGKVRYDFVEIMACPGGCAGGGGQPIAFGEERAADRADTLYELDKKAPKRFSHENPAVQKAYAHYFKHPLSEEAHRLLHTDHHAWEMPF
;
A
#
# COMPACT_ATOMS: atom_id res chain seq x y z
N ILE A 1 4.85 -2.70 -12.68
CA ILE A 1 4.02 -3.94 -12.66
C ILE A 1 3.05 -3.86 -11.48
N MET A 2 1.77 -4.15 -11.66
CA MET A 2 0.75 -3.97 -10.60
C MET A 2 -0.29 -5.11 -10.59
N PRO A 3 -0.88 -5.47 -9.43
CA PRO A 3 -1.97 -6.45 -9.38
C PRO A 3 -3.33 -5.84 -9.76
N CYS A 4 -3.38 -4.63 -10.34
CA CYS A 4 -4.60 -3.85 -10.44
C CYS A 4 -4.71 -3.12 -11.79
N ILE A 5 -5.89 -3.16 -12.39
CA ILE A 5 -6.21 -2.39 -13.61
C ILE A 5 -6.44 -0.91 -13.33
N ALA A 6 -6.89 -0.54 -12.12
CA ALA A 6 -7.11 0.86 -11.75
C ALA A 6 -5.79 1.66 -11.79
N LYS A 7 -4.65 0.99 -11.55
CA LYS A 7 -3.32 1.61 -11.71
C LYS A 7 -3.02 2.05 -13.15
N LYS A 8 -3.60 1.38 -14.18
CA LYS A 8 -3.51 1.85 -15.57
C LYS A 8 -4.27 3.16 -15.80
N ARG A 9 -5.35 3.41 -15.06
CA ARG A 9 -6.10 4.67 -15.12
C ARG A 9 -5.39 5.76 -14.32
N GLU A 10 -4.87 5.42 -13.15
CA GLU A 10 -4.10 6.34 -12.30
C GLU A 10 -2.88 6.89 -13.03
N SER A 11 -2.12 6.03 -13.75
CA SER A 11 -0.92 6.43 -14.48
C SER A 11 -1.16 7.35 -15.68
N VAL A 12 -2.42 7.60 -16.05
CA VAL A 12 -2.78 8.50 -17.17
C VAL A 12 -3.59 9.70 -16.69
N LEU A 13 -3.68 9.91 -15.38
CA LEU A 13 -4.35 11.08 -14.83
C LEU A 13 -3.57 12.34 -15.24
N PRO A 14 -4.25 13.43 -15.67
CA PRO A 14 -3.57 14.62 -16.17
C PRO A 14 -2.59 15.28 -15.20
N VAL A 15 -2.74 15.03 -13.89
CA VAL A 15 -1.88 15.56 -12.82
C VAL A 15 -0.65 14.69 -12.52
N MET A 16 -0.59 13.44 -12.99
CA MET A 16 0.53 12.51 -12.72
C MET A 16 1.64 12.70 -13.77
N LYS A 17 2.29 13.86 -13.78
CA LYS A 17 3.22 14.30 -14.86
C LYS A 17 4.38 15.19 -14.39
N ASP A 18 4.85 14.99 -13.17
CA ASP A 18 5.95 15.77 -12.57
C ASP A 18 7.35 15.26 -12.93
N ALA A 19 7.46 14.14 -13.66
CA ALA A 19 8.71 13.60 -14.20
C ALA A 19 9.44 14.53 -15.20
N GLY A 20 8.81 15.63 -15.64
CA GLY A 20 9.41 16.64 -16.52
C GLY A 20 9.51 16.26 -18.00
N VAL A 21 9.24 15.00 -18.34
CA VAL A 21 9.31 14.47 -19.73
C VAL A 21 8.04 13.74 -20.18
N GLY A 22 6.97 13.78 -19.38
CA GLY A 22 5.75 13.03 -19.67
C GLY A 22 4.99 12.68 -18.39
N GLN A 23 4.35 11.50 -18.39
CA GLN A 23 3.70 10.96 -17.20
C GLN A 23 4.74 10.46 -16.19
N ASP A 24 4.38 10.39 -14.91
CA ASP A 24 5.24 9.82 -13.86
C ASP A 24 5.44 8.31 -14.02
N VAL A 25 4.43 7.65 -14.62
CA VAL A 25 4.47 6.22 -14.93
C VAL A 25 4.02 6.02 -16.37
N ASP A 26 4.97 5.69 -17.26
CA ASP A 26 4.68 5.53 -18.69
C ASP A 26 3.75 4.36 -18.99
N LEU A 27 3.93 3.23 -18.28
CA LEU A 27 3.19 2.01 -18.56
C LEU A 27 2.96 1.18 -17.30
N VAL A 28 1.71 0.74 -17.14
CA VAL A 28 1.33 -0.23 -16.12
C VAL A 28 0.94 -1.56 -16.77
N LEU A 29 1.72 -2.60 -16.46
CA LEU A 29 1.37 -3.99 -16.77
C LEU A 29 0.85 -4.69 -15.52
N THR A 30 -0.17 -5.50 -15.71
CA THR A 30 -0.72 -6.40 -14.69
C THR A 30 0.18 -7.60 -14.45
N THR A 31 0.04 -8.26 -13.29
CA THR A 31 0.71 -9.54 -13.02
C THR A 31 0.44 -10.56 -14.13
N ARG A 32 -0.81 -10.64 -14.65
CA ARG A 32 -1.14 -11.54 -15.77
C ARG A 32 -0.43 -11.18 -17.08
N GLU A 33 -0.31 -9.89 -17.40
CA GLU A 33 0.40 -9.43 -18.61
C GLU A 33 1.89 -9.78 -18.51
N LEU A 34 2.51 -9.57 -17.34
CA LEU A 34 3.88 -10.00 -17.10
C LEU A 34 4.05 -11.52 -17.24
N VAL A 35 3.15 -12.32 -16.65
CA VAL A 35 3.19 -13.79 -16.77
C VAL A 35 3.08 -14.24 -18.23
N ARG A 36 2.26 -13.58 -19.05
CA ARG A 36 2.18 -13.88 -20.49
C ARG A 36 3.49 -13.55 -21.20
N MET A 37 4.13 -12.43 -20.86
CA MET A 37 5.42 -12.03 -21.40
C MET A 37 6.50 -13.06 -21.06
N ILE A 38 6.63 -13.44 -19.78
CA ILE A 38 7.57 -14.47 -19.31
C ILE A 38 7.39 -15.78 -20.09
N LYS A 39 6.14 -16.23 -20.25
CA LYS A 39 5.82 -17.45 -21.01
C LYS A 39 6.14 -17.32 -22.50
N ALA A 40 5.87 -16.17 -23.11
CA ALA A 40 6.16 -15.94 -24.53
C ALA A 40 7.66 -15.95 -24.82
N PHE A 41 8.48 -15.48 -23.89
CA PHE A 41 9.94 -15.55 -23.95
C PHE A 41 10.52 -16.89 -23.48
N GLN A 42 9.67 -17.86 -23.12
CA GLN A 42 10.08 -19.19 -22.63
C GLN A 42 11.05 -19.12 -21.44
N ILE A 43 10.86 -18.12 -20.57
CA ILE A 43 11.68 -17.94 -19.37
C ILE A 43 11.22 -18.91 -18.28
N ASP A 44 12.13 -19.76 -17.81
CA ASP A 44 11.91 -20.67 -16.69
C ASP A 44 12.28 -19.99 -15.36
N VAL A 45 11.31 -19.29 -14.76
CA VAL A 45 11.52 -18.50 -13.53
C VAL A 45 12.13 -19.32 -12.38
N PRO A 46 11.67 -20.56 -12.07
CA PRO A 46 12.24 -21.36 -10.98
C PRO A 46 13.73 -21.71 -11.12
N SER A 47 14.31 -21.65 -12.32
CA SER A 47 15.73 -21.95 -12.54
C SER A 47 16.62 -20.71 -12.61
N LEU A 48 16.04 -19.50 -12.56
CA LEU A 48 16.82 -18.27 -12.54
C LEU A 48 17.60 -18.14 -11.22
N PRO A 49 18.86 -17.67 -11.27
CA PRO A 49 19.58 -17.32 -10.06
C PRO A 49 18.92 -16.11 -9.38
N GLU A 50 18.98 -16.08 -8.05
CA GLU A 50 18.55 -14.90 -7.28
C GLU A 50 19.53 -13.75 -7.51
N GLU A 51 18.98 -12.56 -7.75
CA GLU A 51 19.74 -11.33 -7.93
C GLU A 51 19.18 -10.23 -7.03
N HIS A 52 20.05 -9.29 -6.64
CA HIS A 52 19.62 -8.13 -5.87
C HIS A 52 18.92 -7.10 -6.76
N PHE A 53 17.92 -6.42 -6.21
CA PHE A 53 17.31 -5.26 -6.87
C PHE A 53 18.29 -4.08 -6.95
N ASP A 54 18.08 -3.21 -7.93
CA ASP A 54 18.93 -2.05 -8.18
C ASP A 54 18.79 -0.94 -7.13
N SER A 55 19.91 -0.35 -6.73
CA SER A 55 19.94 0.88 -5.92
C SER A 55 19.72 2.13 -6.79
N PRO A 56 18.98 3.16 -6.35
CA PRO A 56 18.49 3.39 -4.99
C PRO A 56 17.06 2.91 -4.69
N LEU A 57 16.31 2.39 -5.67
CA LEU A 57 14.87 2.10 -5.50
C LEU A 57 14.54 0.62 -5.20
N GLY A 58 15.56 -0.22 -5.01
CA GLY A 58 15.40 -1.66 -4.79
C GLY A 58 15.24 -2.11 -3.33
N GLU A 59 15.48 -1.23 -2.35
CA GLU A 59 15.31 -1.56 -0.93
C GLU A 59 13.86 -1.32 -0.47
N ALA A 60 13.25 -2.32 0.15
CA ALA A 60 11.94 -2.24 0.79
C ALA A 60 12.02 -2.62 2.28
N THR A 61 11.09 -2.10 3.08
CA THR A 61 10.89 -2.50 4.48
C THR A 61 9.66 -3.39 4.58
N GLY A 62 9.56 -4.18 5.65
CA GLY A 62 8.40 -5.03 5.91
C GLY A 62 7.08 -4.24 5.95
N ALA A 63 7.10 -3.02 6.51
CA ALA A 63 5.98 -2.09 6.44
C ALA A 63 5.54 -1.77 5.00
N GLY A 64 6.47 -1.60 4.05
CA GLY A 64 6.13 -1.40 2.64
C GLY A 64 5.57 -2.66 1.97
N VAL A 65 6.04 -3.84 2.36
CA VAL A 65 5.60 -5.13 1.79
C VAL A 65 4.15 -5.44 2.12
N ILE A 66 3.69 -5.15 3.34
CA ILE A 66 2.33 -5.48 3.79
C ILE A 66 1.23 -4.61 3.17
N PHE A 67 1.56 -3.51 2.46
CA PHE A 67 0.58 -2.68 1.73
C PHE A 67 -0.32 -3.50 0.80
N GLY A 68 0.18 -4.64 0.31
CA GLY A 68 -0.58 -5.53 -0.57
C GLY A 68 -1.78 -6.20 0.10
N ALA A 69 -1.81 -6.29 1.43
CA ALA A 69 -2.90 -6.87 2.21
C ALA A 69 -3.83 -5.79 2.77
N THR A 70 -5.12 -6.09 2.88
CA THR A 70 -6.08 -5.24 3.61
C THR A 70 -5.60 -5.01 5.06
N GLY A 71 -5.56 -3.74 5.47
CA GLY A 71 -5.08 -3.30 6.78
C GLY A 71 -3.57 -3.08 6.85
N GLY A 72 -2.81 -3.44 5.82
CA GLY A 72 -1.36 -3.30 5.84
C GLY A 72 -0.89 -1.85 5.70
N VAL A 73 -1.63 -1.02 4.96
CA VAL A 73 -1.34 0.42 4.84
C VAL A 73 -1.57 1.11 6.19
N MET A 74 -2.71 0.80 6.82
CA MET A 74 -3.08 1.23 8.16
C MET A 74 -2.00 0.83 9.18
N GLU A 75 -1.61 -0.44 9.21
CA GLU A 75 -0.58 -0.94 10.12
C GLU A 75 0.77 -0.23 9.92
N ALA A 76 1.23 -0.08 8.67
CA ALA A 76 2.49 0.60 8.36
C ALA A 76 2.48 2.10 8.75
N ALA A 77 1.35 2.78 8.54
CA ALA A 77 1.17 4.17 8.94
C ALA A 77 1.19 4.32 10.47
N LEU A 78 0.48 3.45 11.20
CA LEU A 78 0.46 3.47 12.67
C LEU A 78 1.83 3.16 13.28
N ARG A 79 2.58 2.20 12.71
CA ARG A 79 3.98 1.91 13.07
C ARG A 79 4.86 3.17 12.99
N SER A 80 4.76 3.91 11.88
CA SER A 80 5.57 5.11 11.66
C SER A 80 5.09 6.29 12.53
N ALA A 81 3.77 6.46 12.70
CA ALA A 81 3.19 7.49 13.56
C ALA A 81 3.63 7.33 15.02
N HIS A 82 3.67 6.10 15.54
CA HIS A 82 4.19 5.83 16.88
C HIS A 82 5.64 6.28 17.03
N TYR A 83 6.50 5.95 16.07
CA TYR A 83 7.89 6.38 16.09
C TYR A 83 8.03 7.90 16.04
N LEU A 84 7.29 8.57 15.15
CA LEU A 84 7.35 10.03 15.01
C LEU A 84 6.91 10.76 16.27
N LEU A 85 5.98 10.20 17.05
CA LEU A 85 5.50 10.79 18.30
C LEU A 85 6.39 10.48 19.51
N THR A 86 7.00 9.30 19.55
CA THR A 86 7.71 8.80 20.75
C THR A 86 9.23 8.74 20.62
N GLY A 87 9.75 8.84 19.39
CA GLY A 87 11.14 8.55 19.05
C GLY A 87 11.52 7.07 19.16
N LYS A 88 10.55 6.16 19.40
CA LYS A 88 10.78 4.73 19.59
C LYS A 88 9.84 3.89 18.73
N ASN A 89 10.39 2.84 18.14
CA ASN A 89 9.58 1.88 17.42
C ASN A 89 8.68 1.11 18.41
N PRO A 90 7.39 0.93 18.10
CA PRO A 90 6.56 0.00 18.84
C PRO A 90 6.99 -1.45 18.55
N ASP A 91 6.37 -2.42 19.21
CA ASP A 91 6.41 -3.80 18.72
C ASP A 91 5.91 -3.82 17.26
N PRO A 92 6.63 -4.42 16.30
CA PRO A 92 6.20 -4.43 14.90
C PRO A 92 4.79 -5.01 14.70
N ASP A 93 4.36 -5.91 15.57
CA ASP A 93 3.06 -6.58 15.50
C ASP A 93 2.01 -5.91 16.42
N ALA A 94 2.32 -4.76 17.03
CA ALA A 94 1.43 -4.01 17.94
C ALA A 94 0.07 -3.64 17.32
N PHE A 95 0.01 -3.51 15.99
CA PHE A 95 -1.20 -3.12 15.25
C PHE A 95 -1.83 -4.28 14.46
N ALA A 96 -1.54 -5.53 14.85
CA ALA A 96 -2.06 -6.72 14.16
C ALA A 96 -3.60 -6.80 14.12
N PHE A 97 -4.31 -6.05 14.99
CA PHE A 97 -5.77 -5.92 14.93
C PHE A 97 -6.30 -5.25 13.66
N ALA A 98 -5.45 -4.54 12.90
CA ALA A 98 -5.83 -3.99 11.60
C ALA A 98 -5.94 -5.07 10.50
N ARG A 99 -5.27 -6.22 10.70
CA ARG A 99 -5.15 -7.31 9.71
C ARG A 99 -6.48 -8.02 9.47
N GLY A 100 -6.51 -8.81 8.39
CA GLY A 100 -7.63 -9.67 8.00
C GLY A 100 -8.39 -9.18 6.76
N SER A 101 -9.37 -9.95 6.33
CA SER A 101 -10.13 -9.69 5.08
C SER A 101 -11.62 -9.40 5.31
N ASN A 102 -12.11 -9.57 6.54
CA ASN A 102 -13.52 -9.41 6.90
C ASN A 102 -14.01 -7.97 6.68
N GLY A 103 -14.90 -7.81 5.70
CA GLY A 103 -15.79 -6.65 5.50
C GLY A 103 -15.25 -5.30 5.95
N TRP A 104 -15.91 -4.72 6.96
CA TRP A 104 -15.49 -3.52 7.66
C TRP A 104 -15.14 -3.89 9.10
N ARG A 105 -13.96 -3.47 9.56
CA ARG A 105 -13.47 -3.63 10.91
C ARG A 105 -13.17 -2.30 11.55
N SER A 106 -13.24 -2.26 12.87
CA SER A 106 -12.98 -1.08 13.68
C SER A 106 -12.12 -1.44 14.86
N PHE A 107 -11.27 -0.51 15.28
CA PHE A 107 -10.41 -0.69 16.44
C PHE A 107 -10.09 0.68 17.05
N THR A 108 -9.56 0.65 18.26
CA THR A 108 -8.93 1.82 18.88
C THR A 108 -7.48 1.46 19.17
N ALA A 109 -6.55 2.27 18.65
CA ALA A 109 -5.13 2.13 18.92
C ALA A 109 -4.69 3.24 19.89
N ASP A 110 -3.94 2.88 20.93
CA ASP A 110 -3.20 3.87 21.72
C ASP A 110 -1.86 4.14 21.03
N ILE A 111 -1.63 5.39 20.67
CA ILE A 111 -0.35 5.86 20.14
C ILE A 111 0.15 6.97 21.05
N ALA A 112 1.10 6.64 21.93
CA ALA A 112 1.69 7.60 22.86
C ALA A 112 0.66 8.31 23.77
N GLY A 113 -0.37 7.60 24.22
CA GLY A 113 -1.47 8.15 25.03
C GLY A 113 -2.59 8.81 24.21
N VAL A 114 -2.45 8.88 22.88
CA VAL A 114 -3.51 9.36 21.97
C VAL A 114 -4.32 8.16 21.49
N GLN A 115 -5.62 8.19 21.78
CA GLN A 115 -6.56 7.17 21.31
C GLN A 115 -6.98 7.47 19.86
N VAL A 116 -6.56 6.62 18.93
CA VAL A 116 -6.89 6.71 17.50
C VAL A 116 -7.95 5.68 17.16
N ARG A 117 -9.16 6.12 16.78
CA ARG A 117 -10.22 5.23 16.32
C ARG A 117 -10.00 4.93 14.84
N GLY A 118 -9.57 3.72 14.54
CA GLY A 118 -9.31 3.28 13.18
C GLY A 118 -10.45 2.44 12.60
N ALA A 119 -10.61 2.50 11.28
CA ALA A 119 -11.42 1.55 10.53
C ALA A 119 -10.72 1.06 9.26
N VAL A 120 -10.97 -0.19 8.89
CA VAL A 120 -10.47 -0.79 7.65
C VAL A 120 -11.66 -1.42 6.91
N ALA A 121 -11.86 -1.03 5.65
CA ALA A 121 -12.90 -1.57 4.79
C ALA A 121 -12.30 -2.31 3.58
N SER A 122 -12.66 -3.58 3.46
CA SER A 122 -12.27 -4.50 2.39
C SER A 122 -13.43 -4.64 1.41
N GLY A 123 -13.29 -4.13 0.18
CA GLY A 123 -14.34 -4.15 -0.82
C GLY A 123 -15.23 -2.89 -0.81
N LEU A 124 -15.53 -2.34 -2.00
CA LEU A 124 -16.32 -1.11 -2.14
C LEU A 124 -17.74 -1.21 -1.59
N GLY A 125 -18.35 -2.41 -1.59
CA GLY A 125 -19.66 -2.62 -0.97
C GLY A 125 -19.63 -2.40 0.55
N ASN A 126 -18.52 -2.76 1.22
CA ASN A 126 -18.33 -2.51 2.64
C ASN A 126 -17.91 -1.06 2.90
N ALA A 127 -17.13 -0.46 2.00
CA ALA A 127 -16.81 0.96 2.05
C ALA A 127 -18.07 1.82 2.02
N ARG A 128 -19.05 1.51 1.15
CA ARG A 128 -20.34 2.21 1.12
C ARG A 128 -21.07 2.14 2.46
N LYS A 129 -21.20 0.94 3.05
CA LYS A 129 -21.83 0.75 4.36
C LYS A 129 -21.14 1.57 5.46
N LEU A 130 -19.81 1.59 5.46
CA LEU A 130 -19.00 2.39 6.39
C LEU A 130 -19.28 3.89 6.21
N ILE A 131 -19.22 4.40 4.98
CA ILE A 131 -19.45 5.81 4.67
C ILE A 131 -20.87 6.23 5.08
N GLU A 132 -21.89 5.43 4.75
CA GLU A 132 -23.27 5.69 5.15
C GLU A 132 -23.43 5.72 6.68
N ALA A 133 -22.75 4.83 7.40
CA ALA A 133 -22.77 4.82 8.86
C ALA A 133 -22.09 6.06 9.47
N ILE A 134 -20.98 6.53 8.88
CA ILE A 134 -20.30 7.77 9.28
C ILE A 134 -21.22 8.97 9.05
N LEU A 135 -21.80 9.10 7.86
CA LEU A 135 -22.68 10.22 7.49
C LEU A 135 -23.95 10.26 8.34
N ALA A 136 -24.49 9.09 8.72
CA ALA A 136 -25.62 8.98 9.63
C ALA A 136 -25.26 9.23 11.11
N GLY A 137 -23.99 9.52 11.44
CA GLY A 137 -23.53 9.74 12.81
C GLY A 137 -23.53 8.49 13.70
N LYS A 138 -23.67 7.29 13.12
CA LYS A 138 -23.73 6.01 13.87
C LYS A 138 -22.37 5.57 14.39
N VAL A 139 -21.30 5.98 13.71
CA VAL A 139 -19.91 5.65 14.02
C VAL A 139 -19.01 6.85 13.75
N ARG A 140 -17.85 6.90 14.42
CA ARG A 140 -16.85 7.95 14.25
C ARG A 140 -15.45 7.36 14.28
N TYR A 141 -14.64 7.71 13.29
CA TYR A 141 -13.24 7.29 13.15
C TYR A 141 -12.34 8.49 12.90
N ASP A 142 -11.08 8.35 13.26
CA ASP A 142 -10.03 9.35 13.06
C ASP A 142 -9.14 8.99 11.86
N PHE A 143 -9.01 7.69 11.56
CA PHE A 143 -8.24 7.21 10.41
C PHE A 143 -8.93 6.00 9.76
N VAL A 144 -9.10 6.03 8.44
CA VAL A 144 -9.84 4.99 7.70
C VAL A 144 -9.03 4.53 6.51
N GLU A 145 -8.84 3.21 6.38
CA GLU A 145 -8.32 2.58 5.17
C GLU A 145 -9.47 1.97 4.36
N ILE A 146 -9.51 2.24 3.05
CA ILE A 146 -10.45 1.64 2.11
C ILE A 146 -9.67 0.95 1.00
N MET A 147 -9.93 -0.35 0.83
CA MET A 147 -9.42 -1.14 -0.30
C MET A 147 -10.59 -1.56 -1.18
N ALA A 148 -10.49 -1.27 -2.49
CA ALA A 148 -11.58 -1.56 -3.42
C ALA A 148 -11.80 -3.07 -3.63
N CYS A 149 -10.72 -3.85 -3.67
CA CYS A 149 -10.76 -5.31 -3.83
C CYS A 149 -10.87 -5.99 -2.46
N PRO A 150 -11.73 -7.01 -2.31
CA PRO A 150 -11.70 -7.90 -1.15
C PRO A 150 -10.29 -8.52 -0.97
N GLY A 151 -9.74 -8.45 0.24
CA GLY A 151 -8.39 -8.94 0.54
C GLY A 151 -7.26 -8.02 0.08
N GLY A 152 -7.58 -6.82 -0.41
CA GLY A 152 -6.60 -5.81 -0.76
C GLY A 152 -5.99 -6.03 -2.14
N CYS A 153 -4.81 -5.47 -2.39
CA CYS A 153 -4.13 -5.63 -3.67
C CYS A 153 -3.74 -7.08 -3.97
N ALA A 154 -3.60 -7.93 -2.94
CA ALA A 154 -3.39 -9.38 -3.06
C ALA A 154 -4.51 -10.08 -3.86
N GLY A 155 -5.74 -9.58 -3.73
CA GLY A 155 -6.94 -9.99 -4.50
C GLY A 155 -7.24 -9.11 -5.71
N GLY A 156 -6.27 -8.28 -6.15
CA GLY A 156 -6.48 -7.31 -7.23
C GLY A 156 -6.87 -7.96 -8.56
N GLY A 157 -7.70 -7.26 -9.34
CA GLY A 157 -8.23 -7.76 -10.61
C GLY A 157 -7.20 -8.02 -11.72
N GLY A 158 -5.92 -7.69 -11.51
CA GLY A 158 -4.78 -8.00 -12.39
C GLY A 158 -4.02 -9.29 -12.02
N GLN A 159 -4.43 -9.98 -10.95
CA GLN A 159 -3.75 -11.19 -10.46
C GLN A 159 -4.09 -12.46 -11.26
N PRO A 160 -3.28 -13.53 -11.19
CA PRO A 160 -3.62 -14.82 -11.77
C PRO A 160 -4.95 -15.37 -11.23
N ILE A 161 -5.73 -15.97 -12.13
CA ILE A 161 -7.04 -16.56 -11.84
C ILE A 161 -6.84 -18.06 -11.64
N ALA A 162 -7.35 -18.58 -10.52
CA ALA A 162 -7.51 -20.00 -10.27
C ALA A 162 -9.01 -20.29 -10.24
N PHE A 163 -9.45 -21.31 -10.97
CA PHE A 163 -10.89 -21.58 -11.12
C PHE A 163 -11.49 -22.03 -9.80
N GLY A 164 -12.49 -21.30 -9.29
CA GLY A 164 -13.17 -21.63 -8.05
C GLY A 164 -12.41 -21.29 -6.77
N GLU A 165 -11.22 -20.67 -6.87
CA GLU A 165 -10.38 -20.34 -5.71
C GLU A 165 -10.22 -18.83 -5.54
N GLU A 166 -10.42 -18.35 -4.31
CA GLU A 166 -10.03 -17.01 -3.89
C GLU A 166 -8.70 -17.08 -3.12
N ARG A 167 -7.64 -16.52 -3.70
CA ARG A 167 -6.25 -16.65 -3.20
C ARG A 167 -5.73 -15.39 -2.53
N ALA A 168 -6.56 -14.36 -2.34
CA ALA A 168 -6.14 -13.13 -1.68
C ALA A 168 -5.61 -13.37 -0.26
N ALA A 169 -6.21 -14.28 0.50
CA ALA A 169 -5.78 -14.62 1.86
C ALA A 169 -4.37 -15.25 1.87
N ASP A 170 -4.15 -16.33 1.11
CA ASP A 170 -2.84 -16.99 1.03
C ASP A 170 -1.72 -16.02 0.61
N ARG A 171 -2.03 -15.13 -0.35
CA ARG A 171 -1.10 -14.12 -0.83
C ARG A 171 -0.82 -13.08 0.25
N ALA A 172 -1.84 -12.65 0.99
CA ALA A 172 -1.67 -11.73 2.12
C ALA A 172 -0.80 -12.35 3.22
N ASP A 173 -1.00 -13.62 3.57
CA ASP A 173 -0.18 -14.33 4.54
C ASP A 173 1.30 -14.37 4.11
N THR A 174 1.54 -14.58 2.82
CA THR A 174 2.90 -14.50 2.25
C THR A 174 3.54 -13.12 2.49
N LEU A 175 2.78 -12.03 2.33
CA LEU A 175 3.29 -10.67 2.58
C LEU A 175 3.65 -10.45 4.06
N TYR A 176 2.85 -10.97 4.99
CA TYR A 176 3.15 -10.88 6.42
C TYR A 176 4.35 -11.75 6.82
N GLU A 177 4.53 -12.92 6.19
CA GLU A 177 5.74 -13.72 6.39
C GLU A 177 7.00 -13.03 5.87
N LEU A 178 6.90 -12.28 4.76
CA LEU A 178 7.99 -11.45 4.27
C LEU A 178 8.30 -10.29 5.23
N ASP A 179 7.29 -9.62 5.80
CA ASP A 179 7.49 -8.59 6.83
C ASP A 179 8.20 -9.14 8.07
N LYS A 180 7.81 -10.32 8.57
CA LYS A 180 8.47 -10.95 9.72
C LYS A 180 9.96 -11.26 9.47
N LYS A 181 10.31 -11.62 8.23
CA LYS A 181 11.68 -11.94 7.83
C LYS A 181 12.48 -10.72 7.38
N ALA A 182 11.83 -9.57 7.21
CA ALA A 182 12.47 -8.37 6.70
C ALA A 182 13.50 -7.84 7.72
N PRO A 183 14.73 -7.49 7.29
CA PRO A 183 15.73 -6.90 8.17
C PRO A 183 15.29 -5.58 8.81
N LYS A 184 14.39 -4.85 8.14
CA LYS A 184 13.80 -3.58 8.59
C LYS A 184 12.28 -3.67 8.44
N ARG A 185 11.53 -3.42 9.51
CA ARG A 185 10.06 -3.59 9.54
C ARG A 185 9.30 -2.26 9.58
N PHE A 186 10.00 -1.13 9.62
CA PHE A 186 9.39 0.21 9.68
C PHE A 186 9.77 1.05 8.47
N SER A 187 8.83 1.83 7.92
CA SER A 187 9.05 2.62 6.69
C SER A 187 10.18 3.63 6.81
N HIS A 188 10.26 4.33 7.96
CA HIS A 188 11.28 5.34 8.23
C HIS A 188 12.70 4.78 8.41
N GLU A 189 12.88 3.46 8.46
CA GLU A 189 14.20 2.82 8.55
C GLU A 189 14.85 2.58 7.19
N ASN A 190 14.12 2.79 6.08
CA ASN A 190 14.65 2.58 4.73
C ASN A 190 15.81 3.57 4.44
N PRO A 191 17.07 3.11 4.27
CA PRO A 191 18.21 3.98 4.05
C PRO A 191 18.13 4.79 2.76
N ALA A 192 17.56 4.22 1.69
CA ALA A 192 17.42 4.93 0.43
C ALA A 192 16.40 6.08 0.56
N VAL A 193 15.29 5.84 1.27
CA VAL A 193 14.30 6.89 1.57
C VAL A 193 14.92 7.96 2.47
N GLN A 194 15.65 7.58 3.53
CA GLN A 194 16.34 8.54 4.39
C GLN A 194 17.33 9.42 3.61
N LYS A 195 18.11 8.83 2.69
CA LYS A 195 19.02 9.57 1.81
C LYS A 195 18.26 10.51 0.86
N ALA A 196 17.16 10.06 0.27
CA ALA A 196 16.33 10.90 -0.60
C ALA A 196 15.79 12.13 0.14
N TYR A 197 15.33 11.95 1.38
CA TYR A 197 14.94 13.08 2.22
C TYR A 197 16.15 13.94 2.60
N ALA A 198 17.25 13.38 3.08
CA ALA A 198 18.41 14.17 3.49
C ALA A 198 19.00 15.04 2.36
N HIS A 199 19.03 14.53 1.13
CA HIS A 199 19.70 15.19 0.01
C HIS A 199 18.78 15.98 -0.92
N TYR A 200 17.49 15.65 -0.99
CA TYR A 200 16.57 16.23 -1.96
C TYR A 200 15.30 16.79 -1.31
N PHE A 201 14.49 15.95 -0.66
CA PHE A 201 13.20 16.38 -0.13
C PHE A 201 13.30 17.15 1.21
N LYS A 202 14.47 17.20 1.84
CA LYS A 202 14.75 17.75 3.17
C LYS A 202 14.02 17.00 4.30
N HIS A 203 12.74 17.29 4.51
CA HIS A 203 11.90 16.66 5.54
C HIS A 203 10.50 16.36 4.99
N PRO A 204 9.77 15.40 5.59
CA PRO A 204 8.36 15.19 5.25
C PRO A 204 7.58 16.51 5.33
N LEU A 205 6.65 16.70 4.39
CA LEU A 205 5.84 17.92 4.27
C LEU A 205 6.63 19.21 3.95
N SER A 206 7.88 19.12 3.49
CA SER A 206 8.56 20.26 2.88
C SER A 206 7.85 20.69 1.59
N GLU A 207 8.16 21.89 1.09
CA GLU A 207 7.63 22.37 -0.19
C GLU A 207 7.91 21.40 -1.34
N GLU A 208 9.14 20.87 -1.43
CA GLU A 208 9.51 19.94 -2.50
C GLU A 208 8.83 18.57 -2.36
N ALA A 209 8.72 18.06 -1.13
CA ALA A 209 7.98 16.83 -0.87
C ALA A 209 6.49 17.00 -1.19
N HIS A 210 5.90 18.15 -0.81
CA HIS A 210 4.51 18.45 -1.09
C HIS A 210 4.26 18.60 -2.59
N ARG A 211 5.16 19.26 -3.31
CA ARG A 211 5.05 19.46 -4.76
C ARG A 211 5.11 18.15 -5.54
N LEU A 212 5.99 17.22 -5.15
CA LEU A 212 6.30 16.01 -5.94
C LEU A 212 5.62 14.73 -5.44
N LEU A 213 5.28 14.64 -4.14
CA LEU A 213 4.79 13.40 -3.52
C LEU A 213 3.32 13.50 -3.08
N HIS A 214 2.68 14.65 -3.24
CA HIS A 214 1.28 14.85 -2.92
C HIS A 214 0.48 15.20 -4.19
N THR A 215 -0.84 15.03 -4.12
CA THR A 215 -1.75 15.34 -5.22
C THR A 215 -3.02 15.99 -4.68
N ASP A 216 -3.66 16.83 -5.48
CA ASP A 216 -5.02 17.29 -5.24
C ASP A 216 -6.03 16.34 -5.89
N HIS A 217 -6.87 15.69 -5.09
CA HIS A 217 -7.91 14.80 -5.59
C HIS A 217 -9.06 15.54 -6.28
N HIS A 218 -9.26 16.84 -6.04
CA HIS A 218 -10.26 17.63 -6.75
C HIS A 218 -9.85 17.90 -8.22
N ALA A 219 -8.57 17.79 -8.52
CA ALA A 219 -8.06 17.88 -9.89
C ALA A 219 -8.23 16.57 -10.68
N TRP A 220 -8.74 15.50 -10.05
CA TRP A 220 -8.97 14.22 -10.72
C TRP A 220 -10.34 14.24 -11.39
N GLU A 221 -10.37 14.16 -12.73
CA GLU A 221 -11.61 13.90 -13.46
C GLU A 221 -12.04 12.44 -13.23
N MET A 222 -12.87 12.25 -12.20
CA MET A 222 -13.49 10.97 -11.91
C MET A 222 -14.57 10.67 -12.95
N PRO A 223 -14.64 9.46 -13.52
CA PRO A 223 -15.72 9.11 -14.42
C PRO A 223 -17.06 9.21 -13.67
N PHE A 224 -17.96 10.03 -14.20
CA PHE A 224 -19.33 10.23 -13.73
C PHE A 224 -20.16 8.93 -13.80
#